data_AF-A0A0K3AXZ8-F1
#
_entry.id   AF-A0A0K3AXZ8-F1
#
_cell.length_a   1.000
_cell.length_b   1.000
_cell.length_c   1.000
_cell.angle_alpha   90.00
_cell.angle_beta   90.00
_cell.angle_gamma   90.00
#
_symmetry.space_group_name_H-M   'P 1'
#
loop_
_entity.id
_entity.type
_entity.pdbx_description
1 polymer ?
#
loop_
_entity_poly.entity_id
_entity_poly.type
_entity_poly.pdbx_seq_one_letter_code
_entity_poly.pdbx_strand_id
1 'polypeptide(L)'
;MKIKELDTFVDDTISRIPPIESISPHYYEAYAEEDGDGFLDMYYELFITILHNCSDDGKNRFLKVDIGSIPIRHGWIHRTLDIELTNVGIVTTDLIRRKFYSYKYHKKTNKYI
;
A
#
# COMPACT_ATOMS: atom_id res chain seq x y z
N MET A 1 -2.19 0.51 2.31
CA MET A 1 -1.03 1.00 1.51
C MET A 1 -1.47 2.23 0.74
N LYS A 2 -0.56 3.18 0.50
CA LYS A 2 -0.81 4.40 -0.28
C LYS A 2 0.21 4.49 -1.41
N ILE A 3 -0.24 4.90 -2.59
CA ILE A 3 0.60 5.22 -3.74
C ILE A 3 0.45 6.72 -4.00
N LYS A 4 1.56 7.39 -4.22
CA LYS A 4 1.65 8.80 -4.58
C LYS A 4 2.33 8.93 -5.93
N GLU A 5 1.98 9.97 -6.68
CA GLU A 5 2.76 10.44 -7.81
C GLU A 5 3.71 11.53 -7.36
N LEU A 6 4.91 11.55 -7.98
CA LEU A 6 5.88 12.60 -7.76
C LEU A 6 5.59 13.74 -8.75
N ASP A 7 4.69 14.65 -8.35
CA ASP A 7 4.46 15.89 -9.10
C ASP A 7 5.44 16.98 -8.65
N THR A 8 5.71 17.94 -9.55
CA THR A 8 6.60 19.08 -9.34
C THR A 8 6.03 20.07 -8.31
N PHE A 9 4.72 20.07 -8.04
CA PHE A 9 4.07 21.06 -7.17
C PHE A 9 3.29 20.45 -6.00
N VAL A 10 2.62 19.30 -6.13
CA VAL A 10 1.91 18.64 -5.01
C VAL A 10 1.89 17.11 -5.18
N ASP A 11 2.50 16.35 -4.25
CA ASP A 11 2.37 14.88 -4.22
C ASP A 11 0.89 14.44 -4.06
N ASP A 12 0.25 14.03 -5.16
CA ASP A 12 -1.12 13.55 -5.12
C ASP A 12 -1.22 12.05 -4.80
N THR A 13 -2.14 11.71 -3.90
CA THR A 13 -2.40 10.30 -3.55
C THR A 13 -3.35 9.71 -4.57
N ILE A 14 -2.80 9.06 -5.58
CA ILE A 14 -3.55 8.44 -6.66
C ILE A 14 -4.24 7.13 -6.30
N SER A 15 -3.74 6.42 -5.29
CA SER A 15 -4.32 5.13 -4.91
C SER A 15 -4.16 4.81 -3.44
N ARG A 16 -5.20 4.19 -2.89
CA ARG A 16 -5.23 3.73 -1.50
C ARG A 16 -5.83 2.34 -1.42
N ILE A 17 -5.02 1.40 -0.96
CA ILE A 17 -5.48 0.07 -0.56
C ILE A 17 -5.96 0.15 0.89
N PRO A 18 -7.19 -0.32 1.20
CA PRO A 18 -7.69 -0.36 2.57
C PRO A 18 -6.79 -1.24 3.46
N PRO A 19 -6.91 -1.14 4.78
CA PRO A 19 -6.23 -2.08 5.68
C PRO A 19 -6.65 -3.51 5.34
N ILE A 20 -5.67 -4.39 5.14
CA ILE A 20 -5.86 -5.81 4.89
C ILE A 20 -5.17 -6.55 6.02
N GLU A 21 -5.88 -7.45 6.68
CA GLU A 21 -5.26 -8.39 7.60
C GLU A 21 -4.50 -9.45 6.80
N SER A 22 -3.27 -9.72 7.18
CA SER A 22 -2.41 -10.66 6.49
C SER A 22 -1.66 -11.53 7.49
N ILE A 23 -1.34 -12.75 7.07
CA ILE A 23 -0.45 -13.68 7.79
C ILE A 23 0.83 -13.79 6.98
N SER A 24 1.98 -14.00 7.62
CA SER A 24 3.25 -14.17 6.91
C SER A 24 3.21 -15.45 6.04
N PRO A 25 3.68 -15.41 4.78
CA PRO A 25 4.18 -14.23 4.05
C PRO A 25 3.07 -13.29 3.57
N HIS A 26 3.29 -11.98 3.70
CA HIS A 26 2.31 -10.96 3.35
C HIS A 26 2.36 -10.62 1.87
N TYR A 27 1.21 -10.70 1.19
CA TYR A 27 1.06 -10.31 -0.21
C TYR A 27 0.07 -9.16 -0.33
N TYR A 28 0.46 -8.14 -1.07
CA TYR A 28 -0.39 -7.00 -1.39
C TYR A 28 -0.30 -6.73 -2.88
N GLU A 29 -1.44 -6.41 -3.48
CA GLU A 29 -1.54 -6.01 -4.86
C GLU A 29 -2.06 -4.57 -4.89
N ALA A 30 -1.39 -3.72 -5.66
CA ALA A 30 -1.63 -2.29 -5.73
C ALA A 30 -1.77 -1.87 -7.19
N TYR A 31 -2.74 -1.01 -7.46
CA TYR A 31 -3.01 -0.49 -8.80
C TYR A 31 -2.83 1.03 -8.78
N ALA A 32 -2.10 1.53 -9.76
CA ALA A 32 -1.82 2.93 -10.04
C ALA A 32 -2.08 3.17 -11.52
N GLU A 33 -2.66 4.31 -11.85
CA GLU A 33 -2.88 4.80 -13.20
C GLU A 33 -2.52 6.28 -13.18
N GLU A 34 -1.61 6.69 -14.06
CA GLU A 34 -1.28 8.10 -14.29
C GLU A 34 -2.29 8.65 -15.30
N ASP A 35 -2.82 9.84 -15.04
CA ASP A 35 -3.89 10.46 -15.84
C ASP A 35 -3.40 11.65 -16.69
N GLY A 36 -2.09 11.90 -16.72
CA GLY A 36 -1.43 12.84 -17.61
C GLY A 36 -1.41 14.28 -17.11
N ASP A 37 -1.59 14.51 -15.82
CA ASP A 37 -1.73 15.85 -15.24
C ASP A 37 -0.40 16.48 -14.74
N GLY A 38 0.68 15.71 -14.58
CA GLY A 38 1.98 16.24 -14.16
C GLY A 38 3.01 16.44 -15.29
N PHE A 39 3.80 17.51 -15.17
CA PHE A 39 4.79 17.93 -16.17
C PHE A 39 6.08 17.09 -16.16
N LEU A 40 6.30 16.26 -15.13
CA LEU A 40 7.54 15.49 -14.88
C LEU A 40 7.30 14.11 -14.23
N ASP A 41 6.14 13.49 -14.45
CA ASP A 41 5.74 12.26 -13.76
C ASP A 41 6.54 11.06 -14.26
N MET A 42 7.69 10.83 -13.64
CA MET A 42 8.60 9.75 -14.02
C MET A 42 8.44 8.51 -13.13
N TYR A 43 7.95 8.68 -11.90
CA TYR A 43 7.88 7.61 -10.90
C TYR A 43 6.66 7.71 -9.98
N TYR A 44 6.13 6.56 -9.60
CA TYR A 44 5.26 6.40 -8.45
C TYR A 44 6.08 6.23 -7.17
N GLU A 45 5.70 6.89 -6.08
CA GLU A 45 6.21 6.62 -4.73
C GLU A 45 5.24 5.78 -3.93
N LEU A 46 5.71 4.66 -3.39
CA LEU A 46 4.86 3.69 -2.70
C LEU A 46 5.20 3.68 -1.21
N PHE A 47 4.18 3.84 -0.38
CA PHE A 47 4.31 3.72 1.07
C PHE A 47 3.31 2.71 1.61
N ILE A 48 3.78 1.79 2.44
CA ILE A 48 2.91 0.92 3.23
C ILE A 48 2.90 1.35 4.68
N THR A 49 1.73 1.28 5.28
CA THR A 49 1.52 1.53 6.70
C THR A 49 1.09 0.21 7.32
N ILE A 50 1.84 -0.26 8.31
CA ILE A 50 1.66 -1.53 8.99
C ILE A 50 1.29 -1.25 10.43
N LEU A 51 0.17 -1.80 10.88
CA LEU A 51 -0.19 -1.88 12.30
C LEU A 51 0.06 -3.30 12.75
N HIS A 52 0.97 -3.51 13.70
CA HIS A 52 1.35 -4.84 14.17
C HIS A 52 1.52 -4.88 15.69
N ASN A 53 1.53 -6.09 16.24
CA ASN A 53 1.76 -6.37 17.66
C ASN A 53 3.00 -7.24 17.89
N CYS A 54 3.91 -7.33 16.90
CA CYS A 54 5.21 -7.99 17.01
C CYS A 54 6.15 -7.20 17.94
N SER A 55 5.82 -7.13 19.23
CA SER A 55 6.56 -6.41 20.24
C SER A 55 6.68 -7.26 21.50
N ASP A 56 7.85 -7.25 22.12
CA ASP A 56 8.09 -8.01 23.37
C ASP A 56 7.33 -7.42 24.56
N ASP A 57 6.95 -6.14 24.46
CA ASP A 57 6.18 -5.41 25.47
C ASP A 57 4.65 -5.56 25.30
N GLY A 58 4.20 -6.36 24.32
CA GLY A 58 2.79 -6.60 24.04
C GLY A 58 2.03 -5.39 23.47
N LYS A 59 2.73 -4.31 23.10
CA LYS A 59 2.10 -3.09 22.57
C LYS A 59 1.95 -3.15 21.05
N ASN A 60 0.89 -2.50 20.56
CA ASN A 60 0.69 -2.26 19.14
C ASN A 60 1.61 -1.13 18.67
N ARG A 61 2.12 -1.27 17.44
CA ARG A 61 3.01 -0.30 16.82
C ARG A 61 2.55 0.01 15.40
N PHE A 62 2.66 1.29 15.05
CA PHE A 62 2.45 1.79 13.71
C PHE A 62 3.79 2.02 13.03
N LEU A 63 3.99 1.37 11.88
CA LEU A 63 5.19 1.47 11.06
C LEU A 63 4.82 1.98 9.67
N LYS A 64 5.46 3.06 9.22
CA LYS A 64 5.43 3.49 7.83
C LYS A 64 6.71 2.99 7.15
N VAL A 65 6.57 2.21 6.09
CA VAL A 65 7.68 1.70 5.28
C VAL A 65 7.61 2.33 3.90
N ASP A 66 8.75 2.87 3.48
CA ASP A 66 8.97 3.32 2.11
C ASP A 66 9.33 2.11 1.24
N ILE A 67 8.50 1.86 0.22
CA ILE A 67 8.69 0.77 -0.75
C ILE A 67 9.61 1.25 -1.89
N GLY A 68 9.88 2.54 -1.99
CA GLY A 68 10.71 3.19 -2.99
C GLY A 68 9.91 3.67 -4.21
N SER A 69 10.64 4.27 -5.15
CA SER A 69 10.10 4.81 -6.39
C SER A 69 10.04 3.72 -7.49
N ILE A 70 8.93 3.67 -8.23
CA ILE A 70 8.70 2.74 -9.33
C ILE A 70 8.46 3.55 -10.61
N PRO A 71 9.18 3.29 -11.72
CA PRO A 71 9.00 4.07 -12.94
C PRO A 71 7.61 3.86 -13.53
N ILE A 72 6.99 4.93 -14.03
CA ILE A 72 5.70 4.87 -14.71
C ILE A 72 5.86 4.09 -16.02
N ARG A 73 5.31 2.88 -16.06
CA ARG A 73 5.36 1.97 -17.20
C ARG A 73 4.13 1.08 -17.23
N HIS A 74 3.66 0.75 -18.42
CA HIS A 74 2.60 -0.24 -18.58
C HIS A 74 3.08 -1.64 -18.18
N GLY A 75 2.29 -2.31 -17.33
CA GLY A 75 2.49 -3.72 -16.99
C GLY A 75 2.60 -3.98 -15.50
N TRP A 76 2.85 -5.25 -15.16
CA TRP A 76 2.98 -5.71 -13.79
C TRP A 76 4.41 -5.60 -13.29
N ILE A 77 4.58 -4.98 -12.12
CA ILE A 77 5.86 -4.87 -11.44
C ILE A 77 5.78 -5.66 -10.13
N HIS A 78 6.73 -6.56 -9.94
CA HIS A 78 6.81 -7.40 -8.75
C HIS A 78 8.00 -6.95 -7.90
N ARG A 79 7.76 -6.71 -6.61
CA ARG A 79 8.80 -6.36 -5.65
C ARG A 79 8.57 -7.13 -4.35
N THR A 80 9.65 -7.68 -3.80
CA THR A 80 9.66 -8.33 -2.48
C THR A 80 10.50 -7.49 -1.53
N LEU A 81 10.03 -7.33 -0.31
CA LEU A 81 10.69 -6.58 0.76
C LEU A 81 10.62 -7.40 2.04
N ASP A 82 11.77 -7.60 2.65
CA ASP A 82 11.86 -8.19 3.99
C ASP A 82 11.79 -7.06 5.02
N ILE A 83 10.78 -7.10 5.88
CA ILE A 83 10.52 -6.08 6.88
C ILE A 83 10.56 -6.75 8.25
N GLU A 84 11.57 -6.45 9.04
CA GLU A 84 11.65 -6.86 10.44
C GLU A 84 10.69 -6.02 11.28
N LEU A 85 9.73 -6.68 11.94
CA LEU A 85 8.68 -6.00 12.70
C LEU A 85 8.96 -5.97 14.21
N THR A 86 9.93 -6.72 14.72
CA THR A 86 10.16 -6.87 16.16
C THR A 86 10.52 -5.53 16.82
N ASN A 87 9.63 -5.02 17.67
CA ASN A 87 9.77 -3.75 18.40
C ASN A 87 9.97 -2.50 17.53
N VAL A 88 9.64 -2.56 16.23
CA VAL A 88 9.80 -1.44 15.29
C VAL A 88 8.53 -0.59 15.21
N GLY A 89 8.68 0.71 14.98
CA GLY A 89 7.56 1.65 14.82
C GLY A 89 7.13 2.35 16.10
N ILE A 90 6.14 3.23 15.96
CA ILE A 90 5.65 4.11 17.03
C ILE A 90 4.55 3.38 17.80
N VAL A 91 4.69 3.31 19.13
CA VAL A 91 3.65 2.75 20.01
C VAL A 91 2.33 3.49 19.78
N THR A 92 1.25 2.74 19.56
CA THR A 92 -0.09 3.29 19.31
C THR A 92 -1.14 2.61 20.19
N THR A 93 -2.23 3.33 20.46
CA THR A 93 -3.45 2.81 21.08
C THR A 93 -4.43 2.25 20.05
N ASP A 94 -4.11 2.34 18.75
CA ASP A 94 -4.92 1.78 17.68
C ASP A 94 -5.08 0.26 17.86
N LEU A 95 -6.32 -0.19 17.75
CA LEU A 95 -6.66 -1.61 17.84
C LEU A 95 -6.58 -2.24 16.45
N ILE A 96 -5.93 -3.40 16.36
CA ILE A 96 -6.04 -4.29 15.19
C ILE A 96 -7.47 -4.84 15.17
N ARG A 97 -8.36 -4.16 14.44
CA ARG A 97 -9.77 -4.54 14.31
C ARG A 97 -9.95 -5.52 13.15
N ARG A 98 -10.33 -6.76 13.48
CA ARG A 98 -10.89 -7.75 12.54
C ARG A 98 -12.18 -7.21 11.92
N LYS A 99 -12.07 -6.53 10.79
CA LYS A 99 -13.22 -6.27 9.90
C LYS A 99 -13.22 -7.34 8.81
N PHE A 100 -14.16 -8.27 8.90
CA PHE A 100 -14.50 -9.18 7.81
C PHE A 100 -15.00 -8.35 6.62
N TYR A 101 -14.14 -8.06 5.66
CA TYR A 101 -14.56 -7.48 4.38
C TYR A 101 -14.93 -8.61 3.43
N SER A 102 -16.24 -8.83 3.23
CA SER A 102 -16.74 -9.66 2.14
C SER A 102 -16.53 -8.90 0.82
N TYR A 103 -15.51 -9.26 0.04
CA TYR A 103 -15.35 -8.73 -1.31
C TYR A 103 -16.46 -9.28 -2.22
N LYS A 104 -17.42 -8.44 -2.60
CA LYS A 104 -18.31 -8.72 -3.75
C LYS A 104 -17.52 -8.37 -5.01
N TYR A 105 -17.07 -9.39 -5.74
CA TYR A 105 -16.55 -9.23 -7.09
C TYR A 105 -17.66 -8.68 -8.00
N HIS A 106 -17.56 -7.43 -8.43
CA HIS A 106 -18.31 -6.96 -9.59
C HIS A 106 -17.60 -7.46 -10.85
N LYS A 107 -18.08 -8.59 -11.37
CA LYS A 107 -17.67 -9.13 -12.67
C LYS A 107 -18.17 -8.17 -13.76
N LYS A 108 -17.30 -7.24 -14.23
CA LYS A 108 -17.56 -6.52 -15.49
C LYS A 108 -17.43 -7.52 -16.63
N THR A 109 -18.56 -7.97 -17.15
CA THR A 109 -18.63 -8.72 -18.42
C THR A 109 -18.41 -7.76 -19.57
N ASN A 110 -17.25 -7.80 -20.21
CA ASN A 110 -17.05 -7.17 -21.52
C ASN A 110 -17.82 -7.99 -22.57
N LYS A 111 -18.95 -7.46 -23.02
CA LYS A 111 -19.60 -7.86 -24.28
C LYS A 111 -18.91 -7.09 -25.39
N TYR A 112 -18.11 -7.77 -26.21
CA TYR A 112 -17.70 -7.26 -27.52
C TYR A 112 -18.89 -7.39 -28.47
N ILE A 113 -19.24 -6.32 -29.18
CA ILE A 113 -20.08 -6.32 -30.38
C ILE A 113 -19.14 -6.25 -31.57
#